data_AF-R7ZF40-F1
#
_entry.id   AF-R7ZF40-F1
#
_cell.length_a   1.000
_cell.length_b   1.000
_cell.length_c   1.000
_cell.angle_alpha   90.00
_cell.angle_beta   90.00
_cell.angle_gamma   90.00
#
_symmetry.space_group_name_H-M   'P 1'
#
loop_
_entity.id
_entity.type
_entity.pdbx_description
1 polymer ?
#
loop_
_entity_poly.entity_id
_entity_poly.type
_entity_poly.pdbx_seq_one_letter_code
_entity_poly.pdbx_strand_id
1 'polypeptide(L)'
;MVREIINHILDSLPEEELEKIHYLLQTIEEDYLFRKSFTDKGVIISQYEEPQSIYKAWDSVFAKNISEETKHSIFYEQFKWHIFSYEKQHCLNGDEARKAFDDVPKDELFVMYQFSPHVLKLSAAQDVVAADFDSQQDIYIFDRDYTWTYVHTHEEQCGPYFYNINA
;
A
#
# COMPACT_ATOMS: atom_id res chain seq x y z
N MET A 1 6.12 4.46 34.60
CA MET A 1 6.82 5.70 34.18
C MET A 1 6.18 6.35 32.97
N VAL A 2 6.36 5.89 31.72
CA VAL A 2 5.77 6.56 30.53
C VAL A 2 4.23 6.53 30.53
N ARG A 3 3.62 5.37 30.80
CA ARG A 3 2.15 5.23 30.86
C ARG A 3 1.51 6.16 31.90
N GLU A 4 2.12 6.30 33.06
CA GLU A 4 1.60 7.18 34.13
C GLU A 4 1.69 8.65 33.74
N ILE A 5 2.78 9.06 33.07
CA ILE A 5 2.92 10.42 32.52
C ILE A 5 1.84 10.70 31.47
N ILE A 6 1.61 9.76 30.55
CA ILE A 6 0.56 9.88 29.52
C ILE A 6 -0.81 10.03 30.18
N ASN A 7 -1.16 9.15 31.12
CA ASN A 7 -2.45 9.23 31.81
C ASN A 7 -2.65 10.57 32.53
N HIS A 8 -1.62 11.07 33.22
CA HIS A 8 -1.70 12.37 33.87
C HIS A 8 -1.92 13.54 32.90
N ILE A 9 -1.29 13.50 31.72
CA ILE A 9 -1.51 14.49 30.66
C ILE A 9 -2.96 14.40 30.17
N LEU A 10 -3.44 13.19 29.87
CA LEU A 10 -4.82 12.97 29.40
C LEU A 10 -5.85 13.50 30.41
N ASP A 11 -5.67 13.23 31.71
CA ASP A 11 -6.56 13.71 32.77
C ASP A 11 -6.61 15.24 32.90
N SER A 12 -5.60 15.96 32.36
CA SER A 12 -5.48 17.42 32.47
C SER A 12 -5.99 18.18 31.25
N LEU A 13 -6.28 17.49 30.14
CA LEU A 13 -6.65 18.10 28.87
C LEU A 13 -8.17 18.28 28.72
N PRO A 14 -8.63 19.33 28.01
CA PRO A 14 -10.04 19.46 27.64
C PRO A 14 -10.41 18.44 26.54
N GLU A 15 -11.71 18.18 26.39
CA GLU A 15 -12.24 17.15 25.47
C GLU A 15 -11.80 17.36 24.00
N GLU A 16 -11.75 18.60 23.51
CA GLU A 16 -11.27 18.91 22.15
C GLU A 16 -9.83 18.43 21.89
N GLU A 17 -8.95 18.53 22.89
CA GLU A 17 -7.58 18.04 22.78
C GLU A 17 -7.52 16.52 22.90
N LEU A 18 -8.42 15.91 23.68
CA LEU A 18 -8.55 14.45 23.78
C LEU A 18 -9.02 13.84 22.46
N GLU A 19 -9.91 14.49 21.71
CA GLU A 19 -10.34 14.03 20.37
C GLU A 19 -9.15 13.98 19.39
N LYS A 20 -8.28 15.01 19.41
CA LYS A 20 -7.06 15.04 18.59
C LYS A 20 -6.10 13.91 18.96
N ILE A 21 -5.92 13.66 20.26
CA ILE A 21 -5.07 12.58 20.75
C ILE A 21 -5.66 11.21 20.43
N HIS A 22 -6.98 11.05 20.53
CA HIS A 22 -7.66 9.81 20.18
C HIS A 22 -7.37 9.42 18.72
N TYR A 23 -7.49 10.35 17.78
CA TYR A 23 -7.13 10.12 16.38
C TYR A 23 -5.66 9.71 16.22
N LEU A 24 -4.74 10.42 16.90
CA LEU A 24 -3.32 10.07 16.86
C LEU A 24 -3.04 8.65 17.40
N LEU A 25 -3.68 8.26 18.51
CA LEU A 25 -3.52 6.95 19.11
C LEU A 25 -4.07 5.84 18.22
N GLN A 26 -5.21 6.07 17.55
CA GLN A 26 -5.76 5.15 16.56
C GLN A 26 -4.76 4.91 15.43
N THR A 27 -4.18 5.97 14.85
CA THR A 27 -3.16 5.85 13.81
C THR A 27 -1.92 5.06 14.26
N ILE A 28 -1.48 5.28 15.51
CA ILE A 28 -0.34 4.53 16.08
C ILE A 28 -0.68 3.05 16.27
N GLU A 29 -1.88 2.75 16.77
CA GLU A 29 -2.35 1.38 16.95
C GLU A 29 -2.49 0.66 15.60
N GLU A 30 -3.07 1.31 14.59
CA GLU A 30 -3.23 0.77 13.25
C GLU A 30 -1.87 0.45 12.58
N ASP A 31 -0.89 1.37 12.62
CA ASP A 31 0.46 1.11 12.09
C ASP A 31 1.16 -0.02 12.87
N TYR A 32 1.01 -0.05 14.19
CA TYR A 32 1.55 -1.13 15.02
C TYR A 32 0.95 -2.49 14.64
N LEU A 33 -0.38 -2.59 14.55
CA LEU A 33 -1.08 -3.83 14.21
C LEU A 33 -0.76 -4.28 12.78
N PHE A 34 -0.70 -3.34 11.83
CA PHE A 34 -0.28 -3.60 10.46
C PHE A 34 1.13 -4.20 10.44
N ARG A 35 2.13 -3.53 11.03
CA ARG A 35 3.50 -4.05 11.10
C ARG A 35 3.58 -5.39 11.83
N LYS A 36 2.82 -5.53 12.92
CA LYS A 36 2.78 -6.74 13.72
C LYS A 36 2.31 -7.94 12.91
N SER A 37 1.30 -7.76 12.04
CA SER A 37 0.75 -8.83 11.19
C SER A 37 1.82 -9.50 10.31
N PHE A 38 2.79 -8.72 9.83
CA PHE A 38 3.94 -9.20 9.07
C PHE A 38 4.99 -9.84 9.98
N THR A 39 5.36 -9.18 11.08
CA THR A 39 6.40 -9.72 11.97
C THR A 39 5.99 -11.03 12.63
N ASP A 40 4.70 -11.21 12.92
CA ASP A 40 4.16 -12.47 13.46
C ASP A 40 4.25 -13.62 12.42
N LYS A 41 4.35 -13.30 11.13
CA LYS A 41 4.64 -14.23 10.02
C LYS A 41 6.14 -14.40 9.73
N GLY A 42 7.02 -13.73 10.48
CA GLY A 42 8.47 -13.74 10.23
C GLY A 42 8.92 -12.85 9.07
N VAL A 43 8.02 -12.03 8.52
CA VAL A 43 8.35 -11.05 7.46
C VAL A 43 9.17 -9.91 8.07
N ILE A 44 10.21 -9.51 7.35
CA ILE A 44 11.08 -8.40 7.75
C ILE A 44 10.65 -7.14 7.01
N ILE A 45 10.23 -6.11 7.74
CA ILE A 45 9.87 -4.79 7.19
C ILE A 45 11.07 -3.86 7.30
N SER A 46 11.44 -3.22 6.20
CA SER A 46 12.46 -2.17 6.16
C SER A 46 11.99 -0.99 5.31
N GLN A 47 12.56 0.19 5.55
CA GLN A 47 12.36 1.36 4.67
C GLN A 47 13.32 1.24 3.49
N TYR A 48 12.83 1.50 2.28
CA TYR A 48 13.69 1.54 1.11
C TYR A 48 14.42 2.89 1.02
N GLU A 49 15.72 2.85 0.72
CA GLU A 49 16.60 4.02 0.80
C GLU A 49 16.37 5.04 -0.33
N GLU A 50 15.96 4.58 -1.52
CA GLU A 50 15.80 5.42 -2.71
C GLU A 50 14.36 5.38 -3.25
N PRO A 51 13.36 5.88 -2.51
CA PRO A 51 11.96 5.76 -2.89
C PRO A 51 11.68 6.36 -4.29
N GLN A 52 12.26 7.51 -4.64
CA GLN A 52 12.01 8.11 -5.96
C GLN A 52 12.42 7.22 -7.15
N SER A 53 13.43 6.36 -6.99
CA SER A 53 13.82 5.40 -8.03
C SER A 53 12.72 4.37 -8.25
N ILE A 54 12.08 3.92 -7.17
CA ILE A 54 10.97 2.97 -7.17
C ILE A 54 9.74 3.55 -7.88
N TYR A 55 9.34 4.79 -7.58
CA TYR A 55 8.18 5.43 -8.24
C TYR A 55 8.39 5.51 -9.75
N LYS A 56 9.59 5.88 -10.20
CA LYS A 56 9.93 5.96 -11.62
C LYS A 56 9.98 4.58 -12.28
N ALA A 57 10.55 3.59 -11.59
CA ALA A 57 10.62 2.22 -12.09
C ALA A 57 9.21 1.63 -12.27
N TRP A 58 8.36 1.75 -11.26
CA TRP A 58 6.96 1.30 -11.30
C TRP A 58 6.22 1.94 -12.49
N ASP A 59 6.34 3.27 -12.66
CA ASP A 59 5.72 4.00 -13.78
C ASP A 59 6.23 3.50 -15.14
N SER A 60 7.55 3.33 -15.27
CA SER A 60 8.19 2.92 -16.52
C SER A 60 7.91 1.49 -16.95
N VAL A 61 7.45 0.63 -16.03
CA VAL A 61 7.10 -0.77 -16.30
C VAL A 61 5.59 -0.91 -16.48
N PHE A 62 4.81 -0.53 -15.47
CA PHE A 62 3.37 -0.84 -15.44
C PHE A 62 2.51 0.17 -16.21
N ALA A 63 2.98 1.41 -16.39
CA ALA A 63 2.28 2.43 -17.17
C ALA A 63 2.95 2.72 -18.53
N LYS A 64 3.93 1.91 -18.95
CA LYS A 64 4.74 2.10 -20.16
C LYS A 64 3.92 2.30 -21.44
N ASN A 65 2.83 1.56 -21.57
CA ASN A 65 2.00 1.54 -22.78
C ASN A 65 0.91 2.61 -22.78
N ILE A 66 0.79 3.41 -21.71
CA ILE A 66 -0.22 4.44 -21.58
C ILE A 66 0.35 5.77 -22.05
N SER A 67 -0.22 6.34 -23.10
CA SER A 67 0.22 7.65 -23.62
C SER A 67 -0.03 8.77 -22.63
N GLU A 68 0.76 9.84 -22.69
CA GLU A 68 0.59 11.01 -21.81
C GLU A 68 -0.79 11.67 -21.97
N GLU A 69 -1.35 11.70 -23.19
CA GLU A 69 -2.72 12.16 -23.42
C GLU A 69 -3.74 11.29 -22.66
N THR A 70 -3.56 9.96 -22.70
CA THR A 70 -4.43 9.03 -21.95
C THR A 70 -4.27 9.24 -20.46
N LYS A 71 -3.03 9.33 -19.95
CA LYS A 71 -2.74 9.61 -18.54
C LYS A 71 -3.43 10.87 -18.05
N HIS A 72 -3.41 11.95 -18.85
CA HIS A 72 -4.10 13.18 -18.53
C HIS A 72 -5.62 13.00 -18.49
N SER A 73 -6.20 12.31 -19.48
CA SER A 73 -7.65 12.07 -19.56
C SER A 73 -8.24 11.24 -18.43
N ILE A 74 -7.42 10.41 -17.78
CA ILE A 74 -7.80 9.55 -16.65
C ILE A 74 -7.29 10.11 -15.32
N PHE A 75 -6.81 11.34 -15.25
CA PHE A 75 -6.31 11.95 -14.01
C PHE A 75 -5.21 11.13 -13.31
N TYR A 76 -4.31 10.49 -14.08
CA TYR A 76 -3.26 9.59 -13.59
C TYR A 76 -2.32 10.25 -12.55
N GLU A 77 -2.12 11.56 -12.65
CA GLU A 77 -1.31 12.33 -11.69
C GLU A 77 -1.92 12.37 -10.29
N GLN A 78 -3.25 12.20 -10.16
CA GLN A 78 -3.93 12.13 -8.87
C GLN A 78 -3.80 10.73 -8.28
N PHE A 79 -4.11 9.70 -9.07
CA PHE A 79 -4.04 8.31 -8.67
C PHE A 79 -3.50 7.43 -9.79
N LYS A 80 -2.39 6.74 -9.53
CA LYS A 80 -1.78 5.86 -10.56
C LYS A 80 -2.68 4.67 -10.90
N TRP A 81 -3.49 4.21 -9.94
CA TRP A 81 -4.43 3.11 -10.14
C TRP A 81 -5.54 3.41 -11.15
N HIS A 82 -5.69 4.67 -11.59
CA HIS A 82 -6.61 5.04 -12.67
C HIS A 82 -6.34 4.33 -13.99
N ILE A 83 -5.11 3.86 -14.27
CA ILE A 83 -4.87 3.02 -15.46
C ILE A 83 -5.72 1.75 -15.45
N PHE A 84 -6.07 1.24 -14.26
CA PHE A 84 -6.88 0.04 -14.08
C PHE A 84 -8.37 0.37 -14.01
N SER A 85 -8.77 1.34 -13.20
CA SER A 85 -10.19 1.69 -13.03
C SER A 85 -10.84 2.27 -14.29
N TYR A 86 -10.08 2.98 -15.13
CA TYR A 86 -10.52 3.46 -16.44
C TYR A 86 -10.30 2.44 -17.56
N GLU A 87 -9.94 1.21 -17.22
CA GLU A 87 -9.75 0.07 -18.13
C GLU A 87 -8.72 0.36 -19.24
N LYS A 88 -7.71 1.19 -18.97
CA LYS A 88 -6.62 1.50 -19.93
C LYS A 88 -5.54 0.44 -19.94
N GLN A 89 -5.44 -0.32 -18.86
CA GLN A 89 -4.55 -1.46 -18.69
C GLN A 89 -5.39 -2.67 -18.27
N HIS A 90 -5.34 -3.75 -19.06
CA HIS A 90 -6.05 -4.98 -18.72
C HIS A 90 -5.44 -5.62 -17.48
N CYS A 91 -6.28 -6.00 -16.52
CA CYS A 91 -5.88 -6.55 -15.23
C CYS A 91 -7.04 -7.36 -14.63
N LEU A 92 -6.72 -8.15 -13.60
CA LEU A 92 -7.73 -8.76 -12.73
C LEU A 92 -8.23 -7.72 -11.71
N ASN A 93 -9.45 -7.91 -11.21
CA ASN A 93 -10.10 -7.01 -10.25
C ASN A 93 -10.78 -7.81 -9.13
N GLY A 94 -10.94 -7.21 -7.95
CA GLY A 94 -11.70 -7.76 -6.83
C GLY A 94 -11.10 -9.07 -6.33
N ASP A 95 -11.96 -10.07 -6.11
CA ASP A 95 -11.55 -11.37 -5.60
C ASP A 95 -10.57 -12.11 -6.53
N GLU A 96 -10.66 -11.89 -7.85
CA GLU A 96 -9.69 -12.47 -8.80
C GLU A 96 -8.30 -11.86 -8.62
N ALA A 97 -8.23 -10.54 -8.39
CA ALA A 97 -6.98 -9.86 -8.08
C ALA A 97 -6.38 -10.31 -6.75
N ARG A 98 -7.21 -10.43 -5.70
CA ARG A 98 -6.79 -10.94 -4.39
C ARG A 98 -6.24 -12.36 -4.50
N LYS A 99 -6.98 -13.24 -5.19
CA LYS A 99 -6.55 -14.61 -5.43
C LYS A 99 -5.24 -14.69 -6.18
N ALA A 100 -5.08 -13.90 -7.25
CA ALA A 100 -3.83 -13.86 -8.00
C ALA A 100 -2.65 -13.38 -7.15
N PHE A 101 -2.85 -12.35 -6.33
CA PHE A 101 -1.83 -11.88 -5.39
C PHE A 101 -1.45 -12.94 -4.36
N ASP A 102 -2.42 -13.66 -3.80
CA ASP A 102 -2.17 -14.71 -2.81
C ASP A 102 -1.42 -15.89 -3.43
N ASP A 103 -1.75 -16.26 -4.66
CA ASP A 103 -1.20 -17.43 -5.37
C ASP A 103 0.20 -17.18 -5.98
N VAL A 104 0.59 -15.92 -6.27
CA VAL A 104 1.94 -15.66 -6.83
C VAL A 104 3.05 -15.93 -5.81
N PRO A 105 4.21 -16.47 -6.22
CA PRO A 105 5.34 -16.63 -5.33
C PRO A 105 5.90 -15.26 -4.91
N LYS A 106 6.12 -15.11 -3.61
CA LYS A 106 6.58 -13.86 -2.98
C LYS A 106 7.79 -14.16 -2.12
N ASP A 107 8.88 -13.41 -2.30
CA ASP A 107 10.07 -13.48 -1.46
C ASP A 107 10.44 -12.08 -0.98
N GLU A 108 10.54 -11.15 -1.93
CA GLU A 108 10.74 -9.73 -1.68
C GLU A 108 9.63 -8.92 -2.36
N LEU A 109 8.98 -8.05 -1.59
CA LEU A 109 7.92 -7.15 -2.05
C LEU A 109 8.28 -5.70 -1.72
N PHE A 110 7.78 -4.80 -2.56
CA PHE A 110 7.81 -3.37 -2.33
C PHE A 110 6.39 -2.88 -2.14
N VAL A 111 6.15 -2.04 -1.13
CA VAL A 111 4.86 -1.38 -0.89
C VAL A 111 5.08 0.12 -1.01
N MET A 112 4.52 0.70 -2.07
CA MET A 112 4.58 2.11 -2.41
C MET A 112 3.24 2.77 -2.11
N TYR A 113 3.23 3.94 -1.49
CA TYR A 113 2.00 4.68 -1.14
C TYR A 113 1.78 5.85 -2.08
N GLN A 114 0.56 6.09 -2.57
CA GLN A 114 0.29 7.17 -3.54
C GLN A 114 0.82 8.55 -3.09
N PHE A 115 0.60 8.93 -1.83
CA PHE A 115 0.88 10.28 -1.31
C PHE A 115 1.95 10.33 -0.22
N SER A 116 2.74 9.28 -0.06
CA SER A 116 3.82 9.23 0.93
C SER A 116 5.15 9.00 0.23
N PRO A 117 6.23 9.69 0.62
CA PRO A 117 7.55 9.48 0.04
C PRO A 117 8.22 8.18 0.53
N HIS A 118 7.50 7.34 1.28
CA HIS A 118 8.01 6.12 1.87
C HIS A 118 7.66 4.90 1.01
N VAL A 119 8.63 4.02 0.87
CA VAL A 119 8.44 2.69 0.28
C VAL A 119 8.90 1.68 1.32
N LEU A 120 8.01 0.75 1.66
CA LEU A 120 8.38 -0.39 2.51
C LEU A 120 8.93 -1.50 1.63
N LYS A 121 9.98 -2.14 2.10
CA LYS A 121 10.49 -3.39 1.58
C LYS A 121 10.15 -4.50 2.57
N LEU A 122 9.42 -5.50 2.10
CA LEU A 122 9.08 -6.72 2.82
C LEU A 122 9.97 -7.85 2.31
N SER A 123 10.74 -8.46 3.19
CA SER A 123 11.57 -9.64 2.88
C SER A 123 11.06 -10.87 3.65
N ALA A 124 11.30 -12.06 3.12
CA ALA A 124 10.68 -13.30 3.59
C ALA A 124 9.14 -13.22 3.51
N ALA A 125 8.63 -12.72 2.39
CA ALA A 125 7.22 -12.39 2.18
C ALA A 125 6.35 -13.56 1.66
N GLN A 126 6.76 -14.81 1.87
CA GLN A 126 6.09 -16.01 1.31
C GLN A 126 4.62 -16.13 1.76
N ASP A 127 4.34 -15.82 3.02
CA ASP A 127 3.02 -15.97 3.65
C ASP A 127 2.20 -14.66 3.68
N VAL A 128 2.66 -13.65 2.95
CA VAL A 128 1.93 -12.38 2.78
C VAL A 128 0.70 -12.64 1.89
N VAL A 129 -0.44 -12.11 2.29
CA VAL A 129 -1.73 -12.25 1.56
C VAL A 129 -2.42 -10.90 1.42
N ALA A 130 -3.36 -10.80 0.50
CA ALA A 130 -4.08 -9.57 0.18
C ALA A 130 -4.75 -8.97 1.43
N ALA A 131 -5.27 -9.82 2.31
CA ALA A 131 -5.93 -9.42 3.55
C ALA A 131 -5.02 -8.69 4.54
N ASP A 132 -3.70 -8.86 4.46
CA ASP A 132 -2.75 -8.12 5.31
C ASP A 132 -2.76 -6.61 5.03
N PHE A 133 -3.33 -6.21 3.89
CA PHE A 133 -3.36 -4.83 3.43
C PHE A 133 -4.75 -4.18 3.48
N ASP A 134 -5.78 -4.86 4.01
CA ASP A 134 -7.16 -4.35 4.02
C ASP A 134 -7.34 -3.06 4.86
N SER A 135 -6.39 -2.75 5.76
CA SER A 135 -6.38 -1.48 6.50
C SER A 135 -5.62 -0.36 5.79
N GLN A 136 -4.98 -0.65 4.66
CA GLN A 136 -4.17 0.30 3.92
C GLN A 136 -4.99 0.99 2.82
N GLN A 137 -4.47 2.08 2.28
CA GLN A 137 -5.17 2.87 1.28
C GLN A 137 -4.18 3.38 0.23
N ASP A 138 -4.58 3.29 -1.04
CA ASP A 138 -3.83 3.73 -2.21
C ASP A 138 -2.37 3.23 -2.21
N ILE A 139 -2.22 1.92 -2.03
CA ILE A 139 -0.94 1.24 -2.04
C ILE A 139 -0.74 0.43 -3.32
N TYR A 140 0.53 0.34 -3.72
CA TYR A 140 1.00 -0.39 -4.87
C TYR A 140 2.05 -1.38 -4.40
N ILE A 141 1.74 -2.66 -4.54
CA ILE A 141 2.57 -3.78 -4.14
C ILE A 141 3.11 -4.43 -5.40
N PHE A 142 4.39 -4.77 -5.44
CA PHE A 142 5.00 -5.41 -6.60
C PHE A 142 6.25 -6.18 -6.18
N ASP A 143 6.65 -7.13 -7.04
CA ASP A 143 7.86 -7.91 -6.86
C ASP A 143 9.12 -7.13 -7.24
N ARG A 144 10.26 -7.60 -6.76
CA ARG A 144 11.58 -7.03 -7.05
C ARG A 144 11.87 -6.87 -8.54
N ASP A 145 11.38 -7.80 -9.36
CA ASP A 145 11.71 -7.87 -10.79
C ASP A 145 10.64 -7.16 -11.65
N TYR A 146 9.67 -6.48 -11.03
CA TYR A 146 8.59 -5.72 -11.66
C TYR A 146 7.76 -6.55 -12.66
N THR A 147 7.56 -7.83 -12.36
CA THR A 147 6.78 -8.74 -13.20
C THR A 147 5.28 -8.64 -12.95
N TRP A 148 4.86 -8.20 -11.76
CA TRP A 148 3.46 -7.96 -11.44
C TRP A 148 3.27 -6.83 -10.42
N THR A 149 2.08 -6.26 -10.38
CA THR A 149 1.66 -5.32 -9.34
C THR A 149 0.25 -5.63 -8.86
N TYR A 150 0.07 -5.61 -7.55
CA TYR A 150 -1.21 -5.60 -6.85
C TYR A 150 -1.47 -4.22 -6.29
N VAL A 151 -2.68 -3.70 -6.48
CA VAL A 151 -3.02 -2.33 -6.11
C VAL A 151 -4.27 -2.32 -5.27
N HIS A 152 -4.19 -1.76 -4.08
CA HIS A 152 -5.30 -1.63 -3.14
C HIS A 152 -5.66 -0.15 -3.00
N THR A 153 -6.90 0.20 -3.29
CA THR A 153 -7.35 1.60 -3.35
C THR A 153 -8.09 1.98 -2.06
N HIS A 154 -8.25 3.27 -1.82
CA HIS A 154 -9.12 3.76 -0.74
C HIS A 154 -10.63 3.69 -1.09
N GLU A 155 -10.99 3.43 -2.35
CA GLU A 155 -12.37 3.43 -2.82
C GLU A 155 -12.91 1.99 -2.86
N GLU A 156 -13.90 1.68 -2.03
CA GLU A 156 -14.51 0.34 -1.95
C GLU A 156 -15.05 -0.17 -3.29
N GLN A 157 -15.36 0.73 -4.23
CA GLN A 157 -15.89 0.40 -5.55
C GLN A 157 -14.79 0.16 -6.61
N CYS A 158 -13.52 0.43 -6.27
CA CYS A 158 -12.40 0.37 -7.19
C CYS A 158 -11.34 -0.63 -6.71
N GLY A 159 -11.16 -1.71 -7.45
CA GLY A 159 -10.13 -2.69 -7.16
C GLY A 159 -10.54 -3.67 -6.04
N PRO A 160 -9.55 -4.29 -5.38
CA PRO A 160 -8.12 -4.22 -5.72
C PRO A 160 -7.84 -4.74 -7.13
N TYR A 161 -6.71 -4.33 -7.71
CA TYR A 161 -6.30 -4.72 -9.05
C TYR A 161 -5.06 -5.60 -9.01
N PHE A 162 -4.94 -6.55 -9.94
CA PHE A 162 -3.72 -7.32 -10.13
C PHE A 162 -3.35 -7.34 -11.60
N TYR A 163 -2.16 -6.85 -11.94
CA TYR A 163 -1.63 -6.83 -13.29
C TYR A 163 -0.29 -7.56 -13.34
N ASN A 164 -0.15 -8.48 -14.30
CA ASN A 164 1.09 -9.18 -14.58
C ASN A 164 1.47 -8.91 -16.03
N ILE A 165 2.73 -8.48 -16.26
CA ILE A 165 3.20 -8.07 -17.59
C ILE A 165 3.36 -9.25 -18.56
N ASN A 166 3.36 -10.48 -18.04
CA ASN A 166 3.54 -11.72 -18.79
C ASN A 166 2.25 -12.54 -18.96
N ALA A 167 1.11 -12.02 -18.48
CA ALA A 167 -0.19 -12.70 -18.57
C ALA A 167 -0.84 -12.53 -19.96
#